data_AF-A0A956IN98-F1
#
_entry.id   AF-A0A956IN98-F1
#
_cell.length_a   1.000
_cell.length_b   1.000
_cell.length_c   1.000
_cell.angle_alpha   90.00
_cell.angle_beta   90.00
_cell.angle_gamma   90.00
#
_symmetry.space_group_name_H-M   'P 1'
#
loop_
_entity.id
_entity.type
_entity.pdbx_description
1 polymer ?
#
loop_
_entity_poly.entity_id
_entity_poly.type
_entity_poly.pdbx_seq_one_letter_code
_entity_poly.pdbx_strand_id
1 'polypeptide(L)'
;MKLRRIVGCLLLSGIALSISVTDRARAASTPWTVWVDDDDDDGDGQPDRVASELDTSGLDERLRVAGGRLDLGGEGLRLFVGSKLVTSKASLPRSKPALIQARAVGRWSFSVDGESQQVTALRAYRVAAGKWIAPLFASVSRERPGAWGSGQDPEAFAVGVRAPMGALPKQIWLRSYSQTKRELDVRGPLTLRPRPCPSAQAETECGVSESLRLVATNVDRAHPKAGLALQVELGGHVELGLSEHPSDHSGRQELHLVAPGETGKTPRVGQVRLRVHVLRQGAGGSPAVGGTSEGAERVMRRELRDSAALWSQCGLRFAVEQLKVVEPPPSGLLSIGCEQGAMSAGGVLQLNVADRPLQLSWPAGLDPRQVAVRIRAAIERLGFAVEFSDNGRSGYSDLPTVDLLVRDKQGKLLSLTAVTDGERPRPLSSDAGVSVCLGEVALRDGLDHFDDFNASSGTLEERSLVKALQDGDPASIDLFVVPSFASSGRIGESFIYSAGSSMRNVLIVDRAGIRAGSRSYVLAHELGHVLLDMPGHPDDFGVDDPGRLMDSDASESSVFGPRRLSLEDCRRVWSQSGAAAPLPLIQEVASGLPKQLLVESPSSDD
;
A
#
# COMPACT_ATOMS: atom_id res chain seq x y z
N MET A 1 63.37 7.75 60.94
CA MET A 1 63.94 6.80 61.91
C MET A 1 63.63 5.38 61.45
N LYS A 2 64.71 4.59 61.27
CA LYS A 2 64.87 3.12 61.32
C LYS A 2 63.75 2.22 60.75
N LEU A 3 63.95 1.60 59.58
CA LEU A 3 64.58 0.28 59.35
C LEU A 3 63.86 -0.91 60.00
N ARG A 4 63.37 -1.83 59.16
CA ARG A 4 63.78 -3.26 59.17
C ARG A 4 63.43 -3.95 57.85
N ARG A 5 64.50 -4.37 57.14
CA ARG A 5 64.52 -5.41 56.11
C ARG A 5 64.65 -6.77 56.80
N ILE A 6 63.99 -7.81 56.28
CA ILE A 6 64.53 -9.18 56.25
C ILE A 6 64.25 -9.77 54.86
N VAL A 7 65.26 -10.50 54.38
CA VAL A 7 65.48 -11.11 53.07
C VAL A 7 65.14 -12.61 53.13
N GLY A 8 64.70 -13.19 52.00
CA GLY A 8 64.72 -14.64 51.72
C GLY A 8 63.85 -14.97 50.49
N CYS A 9 64.40 -14.96 49.28
CA CYS A 9 65.02 -16.08 48.53
C CYS A 9 64.05 -17.04 47.82
N LEU A 10 64.17 -17.06 46.48
CA LEU A 10 64.11 -18.20 45.54
C LEU A 10 62.77 -18.96 45.33
N LEU A 11 62.18 -18.81 44.13
CA LEU A 11 62.28 -19.80 43.03
C LEU A 11 61.47 -19.32 41.80
N LEU A 12 62.19 -19.08 40.70
CA LEU A 12 61.65 -18.95 39.35
C LEU A 12 61.40 -20.37 38.80
N SER A 13 60.14 -20.72 38.58
CA SER A 13 59.75 -21.84 37.74
C SER A 13 58.85 -21.33 36.63
N GLY A 14 59.43 -21.17 35.44
CA GLY A 14 58.70 -20.94 34.21
C GLY A 14 57.91 -22.19 33.85
N ILE A 15 56.59 -22.05 33.79
CA ILE A 15 55.72 -22.97 33.08
C ILE A 15 55.36 -22.27 31.78
N ALA A 16 56.06 -22.64 30.72
CA ALA A 16 55.59 -22.44 29.36
C ALA A 16 54.34 -23.34 29.19
N LEU A 17 53.15 -22.75 29.23
CA LEU A 17 51.97 -23.44 28.72
C LEU A 17 52.08 -23.45 27.20
N SER A 18 52.62 -24.56 26.70
CA SER A 18 52.39 -25.04 25.35
C SER A 18 50.88 -25.17 25.17
N ILE A 19 50.26 -24.24 24.44
CA ILE A 19 48.92 -24.45 23.90
C ILE A 19 49.08 -25.50 22.81
N SER A 20 49.00 -26.75 23.25
CA SER A 20 49.01 -27.92 22.38
C SER A 20 47.85 -27.80 21.41
N VAL A 21 48.21 -27.85 20.13
CA VAL A 21 47.35 -28.14 18.99
C VAL A 21 46.66 -29.47 19.27
N THR A 22 45.50 -29.48 19.95
CA THR A 22 44.69 -30.69 20.19
C THR A 22 43.26 -30.41 20.68
N ASP A 23 42.64 -29.29 20.28
CA ASP A 23 41.19 -29.03 20.49
C ASP A 23 40.41 -28.97 19.15
N ARG A 24 40.91 -29.65 18.11
CA ARG A 24 40.24 -29.77 16.79
C ARG A 24 39.42 -31.06 16.62
N ALA A 25 39.23 -31.84 17.67
CA ALA A 25 38.50 -33.11 17.58
C ALA A 25 37.25 -33.09 18.49
N ARG A 26 36.07 -33.15 17.85
CA ARG A 26 34.70 -33.25 18.42
C ARG A 26 34.00 -31.93 18.77
N ALA A 27 33.77 -31.10 17.75
CA ALA A 27 32.40 -30.66 17.52
C ALA A 27 31.89 -31.49 16.34
N ALA A 28 31.01 -32.47 16.59
CA ALA A 28 30.23 -33.02 15.50
C ALA A 28 29.44 -31.84 14.94
N SER A 29 29.78 -31.39 13.73
CA SER A 29 29.12 -30.27 13.12
C SER A 29 27.63 -30.59 13.04
N THR A 30 26.81 -29.73 13.63
CA THR A 30 25.35 -29.84 13.53
C THR A 30 25.00 -29.96 12.04
N PRO A 31 24.31 -31.02 11.59
CA PRO A 31 23.99 -31.18 10.18
C PRO A 31 23.15 -30.01 9.69
N TRP A 32 23.53 -29.44 8.54
CA TRP A 32 22.86 -28.27 7.98
C TRP A 32 21.54 -28.69 7.36
N THR A 33 20.51 -27.88 7.56
CA THR A 33 19.19 -28.11 6.95
C THR A 33 18.84 -26.87 6.14
N VAL A 34 18.63 -27.03 4.84
CA VAL A 34 18.45 -25.92 3.89
C VAL A 34 17.25 -26.18 2.98
N TRP A 35 16.64 -25.11 2.48
CA TRP A 35 15.70 -25.23 1.37
C TRP A 35 16.43 -25.32 0.03
N VAL A 36 15.81 -26.05 -0.88
CA VAL A 36 16.17 -26.06 -2.28
C VAL A 36 15.61 -24.78 -2.88
N ASP A 37 16.53 -23.98 -3.38
CA ASP A 37 16.27 -22.68 -3.94
C ASP A 37 16.42 -22.80 -5.47
N ASP A 38 15.28 -23.00 -6.12
CA ASP A 38 15.16 -23.19 -7.56
C ASP A 38 14.06 -22.34 -8.21
N ASP A 39 13.47 -21.45 -7.42
CA ASP A 39 12.49 -20.46 -7.82
C ASP A 39 13.13 -19.11 -8.18
N ASP A 40 12.29 -18.15 -8.52
CA ASP A 40 12.62 -16.78 -8.92
C ASP A 40 12.03 -15.87 -7.83
N ASP A 41 12.65 -15.94 -6.65
CA ASP A 41 12.17 -15.27 -5.43
C ASP A 41 12.61 -13.79 -5.37
N ASP A 42 13.65 -13.41 -6.10
CA ASP A 42 14.02 -12.02 -6.35
C ASP A 42 13.13 -11.33 -7.41
N GLY A 43 12.31 -12.11 -8.12
CA GLY A 43 11.32 -11.65 -9.08
C GLY A 43 11.93 -11.04 -10.35
N ASP A 44 13.15 -11.44 -10.70
CA ASP A 44 13.86 -11.00 -11.90
C ASP A 44 13.44 -11.75 -13.18
N GLY A 45 12.61 -12.79 -13.06
CA GLY A 45 12.11 -13.61 -14.16
C GLY A 45 12.99 -14.82 -14.49
N GLN A 46 14.09 -15.04 -13.78
CA GLN A 46 15.01 -16.16 -13.96
C GLN A 46 15.03 -17.05 -12.72
N PRO A 47 14.65 -18.33 -12.84
CA PRO A 47 14.82 -19.27 -11.75
C PRO A 47 16.29 -19.34 -11.30
N ASP A 48 16.54 -19.20 -10.01
CA ASP A 48 17.87 -19.15 -9.42
C ASP A 48 18.73 -20.35 -9.83
N ARG A 49 18.10 -21.51 -10.07
CA ARG A 49 18.74 -22.74 -10.57
C ARG A 49 19.59 -22.59 -11.85
N VAL A 50 19.35 -21.53 -12.64
CA VAL A 50 20.11 -21.20 -13.86
C VAL A 50 20.87 -19.89 -13.76
N ALA A 51 20.66 -19.10 -12.71
CA ALA A 51 21.32 -17.82 -12.53
C ALA A 51 22.83 -17.98 -12.28
N SER A 52 23.63 -17.14 -12.95
CA SER A 52 25.09 -17.05 -12.76
C SER A 52 25.48 -15.99 -11.72
N GLU A 53 24.56 -15.08 -11.42
CA GLU A 53 24.63 -14.11 -10.34
C GLU A 53 23.39 -14.26 -9.46
N LEU A 54 23.53 -14.14 -8.14
CA LEU A 54 22.46 -14.34 -7.15
C LEU A 54 22.39 -13.14 -6.21
N ASP A 55 21.19 -12.66 -5.87
CA ASP A 55 21.02 -11.70 -4.77
C ASP A 55 21.29 -12.43 -3.45
N THR A 56 22.25 -11.92 -2.68
CA THR A 56 22.69 -12.57 -1.44
C THR A 56 22.10 -11.94 -0.18
N SER A 57 21.22 -10.95 -0.34
CA SER A 57 20.62 -10.19 0.76
C SER A 57 19.51 -10.94 1.50
N GLY A 58 18.97 -12.03 0.93
CA GLY A 58 17.96 -12.92 1.54
C GLY A 58 18.48 -14.30 2.02
N LEU A 59 19.71 -14.67 1.67
CA LEU A 59 20.23 -16.03 1.93
C LEU A 59 20.65 -16.26 3.39
N ASP A 60 20.46 -17.49 3.89
CA ASP A 60 20.75 -17.89 5.27
C ASP A 60 22.22 -17.65 5.64
N GLU A 61 22.47 -16.79 6.63
CA GLU A 61 23.81 -16.43 7.10
C GLU A 61 24.62 -17.63 7.62
N ARG A 62 23.97 -18.75 7.99
CA ARG A 62 24.67 -19.99 8.37
C ARG A 62 25.38 -20.69 7.22
N LEU A 63 25.02 -20.37 5.98
CA LEU A 63 25.64 -20.92 4.78
C LEU A 63 26.87 -20.12 4.35
N ARG A 64 27.31 -19.17 5.18
CA ARG A 64 28.53 -18.38 4.97
C ARG A 64 29.75 -19.13 5.47
N VAL A 65 30.55 -19.64 4.54
CA VAL A 65 31.89 -20.13 4.83
C VAL A 65 32.89 -19.04 4.51
N ALA A 66 33.70 -18.61 5.49
CA ALA A 66 34.73 -17.59 5.30
C ALA A 66 36.13 -18.20 5.47
N GLY A 67 36.98 -18.03 4.44
CA GLY A 67 38.32 -18.61 4.44
C GLY A 67 38.36 -20.11 4.13
N GLY A 68 39.53 -20.58 3.71
CA GLY A 68 39.80 -22.00 3.49
C GLY A 68 39.51 -22.49 2.07
N ARG A 69 39.78 -23.77 1.82
CA ARG A 69 39.53 -24.45 0.54
C ARG A 69 38.22 -25.23 0.62
N LEU A 70 37.25 -24.85 -0.19
CA LEU A 70 35.94 -25.49 -0.24
C LEU A 70 35.86 -26.46 -1.43
N ASP A 71 35.26 -27.64 -1.21
CA ASP A 71 34.97 -28.66 -2.23
C ASP A 71 33.53 -29.17 -2.08
N LEU A 72 32.66 -28.82 -3.02
CA LEU A 72 31.31 -29.34 -3.15
C LEU A 72 31.40 -30.73 -3.81
N GLY A 73 31.32 -31.80 -3.03
CA GLY A 73 31.54 -33.18 -3.49
C GLY A 73 30.51 -33.75 -4.47
N GLY A 74 29.68 -32.92 -5.13
CA GLY A 74 28.65 -33.34 -6.09
C GLY A 74 27.86 -32.17 -6.71
N GLU A 75 26.97 -32.48 -7.65
CA GLU A 75 26.19 -31.48 -8.41
C GLU A 75 24.94 -30.94 -7.69
N GLY A 76 24.60 -31.50 -6.52
CA GLY A 76 23.43 -31.11 -5.73
C GLY A 76 23.56 -29.77 -5.01
N LEU A 77 24.77 -29.20 -4.94
CA LEU A 77 25.08 -27.92 -4.30
C LEU A 77 25.76 -26.97 -5.29
N ARG A 78 25.60 -25.65 -5.09
CA ARG A 78 26.33 -24.57 -5.79
C ARG A 78 26.98 -23.63 -4.79
N LEU A 79 28.03 -22.95 -5.23
CA LEU A 79 28.82 -22.02 -4.42
C LEU A 79 28.82 -20.63 -5.04
N PHE A 80 28.50 -19.62 -4.25
CA PHE A 80 28.57 -18.21 -4.64
C PHE A 80 29.60 -17.48 -3.77
N VAL A 81 30.39 -16.58 -4.36
CA VAL A 81 31.30 -15.68 -3.60
C VAL A 81 30.92 -14.24 -3.91
N GLY A 82 30.35 -13.55 -2.91
CA GLY A 82 29.51 -12.40 -3.19
C GLY A 82 28.31 -12.85 -4.03
N SER A 83 27.93 -12.11 -5.07
CA SER A 83 26.83 -12.49 -5.96
C SER A 83 27.21 -13.51 -7.04
N LYS A 84 28.48 -13.87 -7.23
CA LYS A 84 28.92 -14.64 -8.41
C LYS A 84 29.04 -16.12 -8.15
N LEU A 85 28.49 -16.93 -9.04
CA LEU A 85 28.69 -18.38 -9.06
C LEU A 85 30.16 -18.70 -9.31
N VAL A 86 30.71 -19.60 -8.50
CA VAL A 86 32.09 -20.09 -8.65
C VAL A 86 32.10 -21.61 -8.85
N THR A 87 33.27 -22.14 -9.23
CA THR A 87 33.48 -23.58 -9.41
C THR A 87 33.26 -24.36 -8.11
N SER A 88 32.87 -25.63 -8.24
CA SER A 88 32.66 -26.56 -7.11
C SER A 88 33.86 -26.72 -6.18
N LYS A 89 35.06 -26.35 -6.65
CA LYS A 89 36.27 -26.19 -5.83
C LYS A 89 36.73 -24.75 -5.85
N ALA A 90 36.83 -24.11 -4.69
CA ALA A 90 37.25 -22.71 -4.60
C ALA A 90 38.12 -22.46 -3.35
N SER A 91 39.09 -21.57 -3.48
CA SER A 91 39.82 -21.01 -2.34
C SER A 91 39.12 -19.71 -1.93
N LEU A 92 38.62 -19.65 -0.71
CA LEU A 92 37.81 -18.55 -0.22
C LEU A 92 38.68 -17.52 0.51
N PRO A 93 38.64 -16.24 0.12
CA PRO A 93 39.29 -15.20 0.90
C PRO A 93 38.53 -14.99 2.22
N ARG A 94 39.25 -14.75 3.32
CA ARG A 94 38.62 -14.46 4.63
C ARG A 94 37.72 -13.23 4.61
N SER A 95 37.95 -12.30 3.68
CA SER A 95 37.21 -11.05 3.55
C SER A 95 35.92 -11.15 2.75
N LYS A 96 35.64 -12.27 2.06
CA LYS A 96 34.38 -12.50 1.34
C LYS A 96 33.85 -13.89 1.65
N PRO A 97 32.81 -14.03 2.47
CA PRO A 97 32.19 -15.32 2.71
C PRO A 97 31.59 -15.88 1.43
N ALA A 98 31.60 -17.20 1.30
CA ALA A 98 30.91 -17.91 0.24
C ALA A 98 29.59 -18.48 0.74
N LEU A 99 28.59 -18.52 -0.14
CA LEU A 99 27.24 -19.00 0.12
C LEU A 99 27.01 -20.31 -0.61
N ILE A 100 26.46 -21.30 0.09
CA ILE A 100 26.11 -22.61 -0.46
C ILE A 100 24.61 -22.63 -0.74
N GLN A 101 24.21 -23.05 -1.93
CA GLN A 101 22.80 -23.20 -2.32
C GLN A 101 22.52 -24.64 -2.75
N ALA A 102 21.41 -25.23 -2.30
CA ALA A 102 21.01 -26.57 -2.70
C ALA A 102 20.12 -26.53 -3.96
N ARG A 103 20.39 -27.43 -4.92
CA ARG A 103 19.64 -27.51 -6.20
C ARG A 103 18.55 -28.57 -6.21
N ALA A 104 18.66 -29.57 -5.34
CA ALA A 104 17.77 -30.73 -5.31
C ALA A 104 17.60 -31.26 -3.89
N VAL A 105 16.43 -31.82 -3.61
CA VAL A 105 16.14 -32.50 -2.34
C VAL A 105 17.09 -33.68 -2.18
N GLY A 106 17.70 -33.83 -1.01
CA GLY A 106 18.66 -34.91 -0.77
C GLY A 106 19.55 -34.67 0.43
N ARG A 107 20.43 -35.64 0.69
CA ARG A 107 21.56 -35.48 1.61
C ARG A 107 22.83 -35.27 0.79
N TRP A 108 23.48 -34.15 1.04
CA TRP A 108 24.67 -33.70 0.33
C TRP A 108 25.80 -33.47 1.32
N SER A 109 27.02 -33.46 0.81
CA SER A 109 28.18 -33.11 1.63
C SER A 109 29.12 -32.19 0.88
N PHE A 110 29.71 -31.25 1.60
CA PHE A 110 30.84 -30.46 1.12
C PHE A 110 31.99 -30.59 2.11
N SER A 111 33.17 -30.12 1.75
CA SER A 111 34.30 -30.05 2.67
C SER A 111 34.92 -28.66 2.72
N VAL A 112 35.41 -28.27 3.90
CA VAL A 112 36.15 -27.03 4.14
C VAL A 112 37.48 -27.42 4.75
N ASP A 113 38.59 -27.08 4.09
CA ASP A 113 39.94 -27.48 4.49
C ASP A 113 40.10 -29.00 4.75
N GLY A 114 39.32 -29.81 4.03
CA GLY A 114 39.31 -31.27 4.14
C GLY A 114 38.34 -31.83 5.19
N GLU A 115 37.68 -30.99 5.99
CA GLU A 115 36.66 -31.42 6.95
C GLU A 115 35.29 -31.50 6.28
N SER A 116 34.65 -32.68 6.31
CA SER A 116 33.35 -32.91 5.68
C SER A 116 32.20 -32.38 6.51
N GLN A 117 31.28 -31.67 5.85
CA GLN A 117 30.05 -31.10 6.39
C GLN A 117 28.86 -31.73 5.68
N GLN A 118 27.79 -32.03 6.42
CA GLN A 118 26.56 -32.66 5.90
C GLN A 118 25.45 -31.61 5.74
N VAL A 119 24.74 -31.68 4.63
CA VAL A 119 23.62 -30.79 4.26
C VAL A 119 22.41 -31.63 3.90
N THR A 120 21.29 -31.39 4.56
CA THR A 120 19.98 -31.94 4.23
C THR A 120 19.18 -30.86 3.51
N ALA A 121 18.87 -31.09 2.24
CA ALA A 121 18.09 -30.18 1.42
C ALA A 121 16.63 -30.61 1.34
N LEU A 122 15.71 -29.69 1.65
CA LEU A 122 14.25 -29.88 1.61
C LEU A 122 13.64 -28.97 0.56
N ARG A 123 12.41 -29.25 0.13
CA ARG A 123 11.67 -28.36 -0.76
C ARG A 123 10.27 -28.10 -0.24
N ALA A 124 9.87 -26.85 -0.26
CA ALA A 124 8.52 -26.44 0.08
C ALA A 124 7.65 -26.27 -1.17
N TYR A 125 6.35 -26.45 -1.01
CA TYR A 125 5.36 -26.39 -2.06
C TYR A 125 4.09 -25.75 -1.54
N ARG A 126 3.38 -25.02 -2.41
CA ARG A 126 1.98 -24.70 -2.16
C ARG A 126 1.15 -25.92 -2.55
N VAL A 127 0.36 -26.43 -1.63
CA VAL A 127 -0.61 -27.49 -1.88
C VAL A 127 -2.00 -26.88 -1.92
N ALA A 128 -2.51 -26.68 -3.14
CA ALA A 128 -3.84 -26.15 -3.38
C ALA A 128 -4.58 -27.11 -4.29
N ALA A 129 -5.85 -27.37 -3.98
CA ALA A 129 -6.65 -28.31 -4.73
C ALA A 129 -6.06 -29.74 -4.88
N GLY A 130 -5.22 -30.17 -3.92
CA GLY A 130 -4.48 -31.45 -3.99
C GLY A 130 -3.30 -31.45 -4.98
N LYS A 131 -3.07 -30.33 -5.67
CA LYS A 131 -1.92 -30.13 -6.56
C LYS A 131 -0.77 -29.51 -5.78
N TRP A 132 0.43 -30.04 -5.99
CA TRP A 132 1.67 -29.49 -5.44
C TRP A 132 2.26 -28.52 -6.47
N ILE A 133 2.32 -27.24 -6.12
CA ILE A 133 2.71 -26.15 -7.01
C ILE A 133 4.00 -25.53 -6.49
N ALA A 134 4.98 -25.40 -7.39
CA ALA A 134 6.20 -24.62 -7.21
C ALA A 134 6.36 -23.70 -8.42
N PRO A 135 6.80 -22.44 -8.26
CA PRO A 135 7.20 -21.76 -7.01
C PRO A 135 6.03 -21.41 -6.07
N LEU A 136 6.35 -20.95 -4.85
CA LEU A 136 5.40 -20.64 -3.76
C LEU A 136 4.72 -19.26 -3.96
N PHE A 137 3.75 -19.19 -4.87
CA PHE A 137 2.87 -18.02 -4.98
C PHE A 137 1.55 -18.21 -4.22
N ALA A 138 1.14 -17.20 -3.46
CA ALA A 138 -0.17 -17.16 -2.83
C ALA A 138 -0.82 -15.77 -2.94
N SER A 139 -2.15 -15.71 -2.92
CA SER A 139 -2.90 -14.45 -2.92
C SER A 139 -3.54 -14.22 -1.56
N VAL A 140 -3.79 -12.95 -1.27
CA VAL A 140 -4.60 -12.54 -0.12
C VAL A 140 -6.02 -13.07 -0.30
N SER A 141 -6.59 -13.64 0.77
CA SER A 141 -7.94 -14.18 0.79
C SER A 141 -8.99 -13.08 0.63
N ARG A 142 -10.05 -13.42 -0.11
CA ARG A 142 -11.21 -12.60 -0.41
C ARG A 142 -12.49 -13.28 0.00
N GLU A 143 -12.57 -14.60 -0.21
CA GLU A 143 -13.81 -15.32 0.01
C GLU A 143 -13.87 -15.94 1.39
N ARG A 144 -15.10 -16.08 1.89
CA ARG A 144 -15.39 -16.89 3.06
C ARG A 144 -15.02 -18.34 2.79
N PRO A 145 -14.39 -19.04 3.74
CA PRO A 145 -14.15 -20.47 3.57
C PRO A 145 -15.47 -21.17 3.29
N GLY A 146 -15.46 -22.00 2.25
CA GLY A 146 -16.60 -22.85 1.90
C GLY A 146 -17.00 -23.70 3.10
N ALA A 147 -18.28 -24.04 3.19
CA ALA A 147 -18.74 -25.02 4.17
C ALA A 147 -17.92 -26.30 3.97
N TRP A 148 -17.45 -26.90 5.07
CA TRP A 148 -16.72 -28.17 5.03
C TRP A 148 -17.47 -29.18 4.13
N GLY A 149 -16.86 -29.56 2.99
CA GLY A 149 -17.45 -30.50 2.04
C GLY A 149 -18.13 -29.91 0.80
N SER A 150 -18.24 -28.59 0.63
CA SER A 150 -18.91 -27.98 -0.54
C SER A 150 -18.01 -27.74 -1.77
N GLY A 151 -16.75 -28.20 -1.74
CA GLY A 151 -15.73 -27.95 -2.78
C GLY A 151 -14.40 -27.47 -2.18
N GLN A 152 -13.34 -27.45 -2.99
CA GLN A 152 -12.04 -26.91 -2.56
C GLN A 152 -12.09 -25.39 -2.53
N ASP A 153 -11.84 -24.83 -1.35
CA ASP A 153 -11.57 -23.41 -1.13
C ASP A 153 -10.34 -22.99 -1.98
N PRO A 154 -10.50 -22.16 -3.02
CA PRO A 154 -9.43 -21.86 -3.98
C PRO A 154 -8.34 -20.95 -3.39
N GLU A 155 -8.62 -20.28 -2.27
CA GLU A 155 -7.75 -19.29 -1.64
C GLU A 155 -7.07 -19.81 -0.39
N ALA A 156 -7.57 -20.92 0.16
CA ALA A 156 -6.86 -21.67 1.16
C ALA A 156 -5.81 -22.58 0.50
N PHE A 157 -4.67 -22.73 1.17
CA PHE A 157 -3.64 -23.68 0.75
C PHE A 157 -2.96 -24.30 1.96
N ALA A 158 -2.37 -25.48 1.78
CA ALA A 158 -1.46 -26.04 2.76
C ALA A 158 -0.01 -25.87 2.28
N VAL A 159 0.92 -25.80 3.22
CA VAL A 159 2.36 -25.93 2.92
C VAL A 159 2.68 -27.42 2.86
N GLY A 160 3.16 -27.85 1.70
CA GLY A 160 3.73 -29.18 1.50
C GLY A 160 5.25 -29.12 1.60
N VAL A 161 5.85 -30.10 2.26
CA VAL A 161 7.30 -30.24 2.40
C VAL A 161 7.72 -31.59 1.85
N ARG A 162 8.75 -31.60 1.01
CA ARG A 162 9.44 -32.80 0.54
C ARG A 162 10.84 -32.84 1.15
N ALA A 163 11.19 -33.99 1.72
CA ALA A 163 12.47 -34.22 2.39
C ALA A 163 13.06 -35.59 1.98
N PRO A 164 14.37 -35.81 2.15
CA PRO A 164 14.92 -37.16 2.07
C PRO A 164 14.35 -38.04 3.18
N MET A 165 14.26 -39.34 2.94
CA MET A 165 13.65 -40.31 3.87
C MET A 165 14.28 -40.24 5.27
N GLY A 166 13.44 -40.08 6.30
CA GLY A 166 13.82 -39.92 7.71
C GLY A 166 14.25 -38.50 8.09
N ALA A 167 14.00 -37.49 7.25
CA ALA A 167 14.36 -36.09 7.48
C ALA A 167 13.17 -35.12 7.35
N LEU A 168 11.94 -35.63 7.20
CA LEU A 168 10.75 -34.78 7.18
C LEU A 168 10.55 -34.13 8.55
N PRO A 169 10.50 -32.79 8.62
CA PRO A 169 10.20 -32.09 9.86
C PRO A 169 8.79 -32.44 10.33
N LYS A 170 8.60 -32.57 11.64
CA LYS A 170 7.26 -32.81 12.22
C LYS A 170 6.39 -31.57 12.16
N GLN A 171 7.01 -30.40 12.25
CA GLN A 171 6.35 -29.11 12.37
C GLN A 171 7.10 -28.05 11.57
N ILE A 172 6.38 -27.02 11.16
CA ILE A 172 6.93 -25.82 10.50
C ILE A 172 6.30 -24.55 11.10
N TRP A 173 6.95 -23.42 10.88
CA TRP A 173 6.44 -22.10 11.25
C TRP A 173 6.39 -21.18 10.04
N LEU A 174 5.44 -20.26 10.03
CA LEU A 174 5.35 -19.19 9.05
C LEU A 174 5.52 -17.86 9.76
N ARG A 175 6.29 -16.93 9.19
CA ARG A 175 6.38 -15.55 9.64
C ARG A 175 6.16 -14.62 8.47
N SER A 176 5.32 -13.61 8.65
CA SER A 176 5.08 -12.62 7.62
C SER A 176 5.79 -11.32 7.95
N TYR A 177 6.27 -10.64 6.92
CA TYR A 177 6.97 -9.38 7.02
C TYR A 177 6.32 -8.35 6.10
N SER A 178 6.35 -7.08 6.49
CA SER A 178 5.95 -5.96 5.65
C SER A 178 6.97 -5.69 4.56
N GLN A 179 6.64 -4.80 3.61
CA GLN A 179 7.61 -4.28 2.64
C GLN A 179 8.86 -3.67 3.29
N THR A 180 8.70 -3.11 4.50
CA THR A 180 9.78 -2.51 5.28
C THR A 180 10.49 -3.52 6.19
N LYS A 181 10.32 -4.83 5.94
CA LYS A 181 10.88 -5.95 6.72
C LYS A 181 10.48 -5.97 8.20
N ARG A 182 9.37 -5.34 8.57
CA ARG A 182 8.81 -5.42 9.93
C ARG A 182 7.98 -6.69 10.04
N GLU A 183 8.21 -7.50 11.07
CA GLU A 183 7.37 -8.68 11.34
C GLU A 183 5.91 -8.25 11.57
N LEU A 184 4.98 -8.94 10.91
CA LEU A 184 3.55 -8.67 10.94
C LEU A 184 2.81 -9.73 11.77
N ASP A 185 3.06 -11.01 11.51
CA ASP A 185 2.40 -12.14 12.18
C ASP A 185 3.30 -13.38 12.16
N VAL A 186 3.04 -14.30 13.09
CA VAL A 186 3.69 -15.59 13.21
C VAL A 186 2.64 -16.67 13.37
N ARG A 187 2.73 -17.72 12.55
CA ARG A 187 1.84 -18.87 12.64
C ARG A 187 2.61 -20.18 12.78
N GLY A 188 2.34 -20.88 13.88
CA GLY A 188 2.85 -22.22 14.13
C GLY A 188 2.74 -22.63 15.60
N PRO A 189 3.20 -23.84 15.94
CA PRO A 189 3.75 -24.82 15.00
C PRO A 189 2.64 -25.47 14.15
N LEU A 190 2.87 -25.58 12.84
CA LEU A 190 1.97 -26.29 11.92
C LEU A 190 2.44 -27.74 11.77
N THR A 191 1.61 -28.69 12.16
CA THR A 191 1.98 -30.12 12.07
C THR A 191 1.93 -30.60 10.61
N LEU A 192 3.01 -31.24 10.15
CA LEU A 192 3.08 -31.89 8.86
C LEU A 192 2.60 -33.34 8.96
N ARG A 193 1.52 -33.66 8.24
CA ARG A 193 1.00 -35.02 8.17
C ARG A 193 1.59 -35.72 6.94
N PRO A 194 2.14 -36.95 7.08
CA PRO A 194 2.70 -37.70 5.95
C PRO A 194 1.70 -37.85 4.80
N ARG A 195 2.17 -37.64 3.57
CA ARG A 195 1.40 -37.77 2.33
C ARG A 195 2.26 -38.37 1.21
N PRO A 196 1.66 -39.03 0.21
CA PRO A 196 2.38 -39.44 -0.99
C PRO A 196 3.01 -38.22 -1.68
N CYS A 197 4.27 -38.37 -2.11
CA CYS A 197 4.96 -37.34 -2.88
C CYS A 197 4.40 -37.23 -4.30
N PRO A 198 4.35 -36.02 -4.91
CA PRO A 198 3.78 -35.80 -6.24
C PRO A 198 4.53 -36.50 -7.38
N SER A 199 5.81 -36.81 -7.19
CA SER A 199 6.58 -37.70 -8.06
C SER A 199 7.28 -38.77 -7.23
N ALA A 200 7.27 -40.02 -7.72
CA ALA A 200 7.95 -41.15 -7.10
C ALA A 200 9.45 -41.06 -7.40
N GLN A 201 10.16 -40.20 -6.66
CA GLN A 201 11.61 -40.29 -6.53
C GLN A 201 11.90 -41.25 -5.38
N ALA A 202 12.71 -42.28 -5.65
CA ALA A 202 13.19 -43.18 -4.61
C ALA A 202 13.84 -42.35 -3.49
N GLU A 203 13.61 -42.76 -2.24
CA GLU A 203 14.25 -42.17 -1.04
C GLU A 203 13.77 -40.75 -0.62
N THR A 204 12.57 -40.32 -1.05
CA THR A 204 11.93 -39.09 -0.53
C THR A 204 10.65 -39.39 0.24
N GLU A 205 10.33 -38.50 1.19
CA GLU A 205 9.07 -38.49 1.93
C GLU A 205 8.47 -37.08 1.90
N CYS A 206 7.13 -37.01 2.01
CA CYS A 206 6.40 -35.75 1.93
C CYS A 206 5.43 -35.59 3.09
N GLY A 207 5.29 -34.35 3.55
CA GLY A 207 4.35 -33.95 4.59
C GLY A 207 3.53 -32.76 4.13
N VAL A 208 2.28 -32.67 4.56
CA VAL A 208 1.38 -31.54 4.27
C VAL A 208 0.79 -31.02 5.56
N SER A 209 0.80 -29.70 5.72
CA SER A 209 0.18 -29.01 6.86
C SER A 209 -1.34 -28.95 6.73
N GLU A 210 -2.00 -28.43 7.76
CA GLU A 210 -3.40 -28.03 7.64
C GLU A 210 -3.54 -26.82 6.71
N SER A 211 -4.71 -26.68 6.08
CA SER A 211 -4.94 -25.57 5.16
C SER A 211 -4.95 -24.24 5.92
N LEU A 212 -4.20 -23.27 5.42
CA LEU A 212 -4.15 -21.90 5.92
C LEU A 212 -4.59 -20.89 4.86
N ARG A 213 -4.83 -19.66 5.32
CA ARG A 213 -5.23 -18.50 4.53
C ARG A 213 -4.31 -17.32 4.83
N LEU A 214 -4.05 -16.52 3.81
CA LEU A 214 -3.37 -15.24 3.98
C LEU A 214 -4.41 -14.14 4.01
N VAL A 215 -4.35 -13.28 5.01
CA VAL A 215 -5.36 -12.22 5.21
C VAL A 215 -4.67 -10.88 5.39
N ALA A 216 -5.30 -9.79 4.97
CA ALA A 216 -4.65 -8.49 5.02
C ALA A 216 -4.72 -7.81 6.39
N THR A 217 -5.77 -8.09 7.15
CA THR A 217 -6.07 -7.39 8.40
C THR A 217 -6.06 -8.32 9.60
N ASN A 218 -5.81 -7.75 10.79
CA ASN A 218 -5.97 -8.48 12.03
C ASN A 218 -7.44 -8.82 12.34
N VAL A 219 -8.39 -8.05 11.79
CA VAL A 219 -9.83 -8.32 11.91
C VAL A 219 -10.15 -9.66 11.24
N ASP A 220 -9.68 -9.85 10.01
CA ASP A 220 -9.85 -11.11 9.28
C ASP A 220 -9.09 -12.26 9.96
N ARG A 221 -7.88 -11.96 10.44
CA ARG A 221 -7.02 -12.92 11.13
C ARG A 221 -7.64 -13.48 12.41
N ALA A 222 -8.40 -12.65 13.12
CA ALA A 222 -9.10 -13.00 14.36
C ALA A 222 -10.52 -13.53 14.13
N HIS A 223 -11.05 -13.42 12.91
CA HIS A 223 -12.42 -13.80 12.61
C HIS A 223 -12.63 -15.32 12.79
N PRO A 224 -13.68 -15.79 13.50
CA PRO A 224 -13.85 -17.20 13.84
C PRO A 224 -13.88 -18.16 12.65
N LYS A 225 -14.37 -17.70 11.49
CA LYS A 225 -14.42 -18.50 10.26
C LYS A 225 -13.11 -18.50 9.48
N ALA A 226 -12.14 -17.65 9.79
CA ALA A 226 -10.86 -17.64 9.07
C ALA A 226 -10.04 -18.93 9.26
N GLY A 227 -10.30 -19.66 10.35
CA GLY A 227 -9.60 -20.89 10.68
C GLY A 227 -8.11 -20.63 10.94
N LEU A 228 -7.24 -21.34 10.23
CA LEU A 228 -5.81 -21.08 10.25
C LEU A 228 -5.51 -19.94 9.28
N ALA A 229 -5.23 -18.75 9.80
CA ALA A 229 -4.86 -17.58 8.99
C ALA A 229 -3.48 -17.04 9.40
N LEU A 230 -2.85 -16.29 8.50
CA LEU A 230 -1.62 -15.52 8.71
C LEU A 230 -1.85 -14.12 8.12
N GLN A 231 -1.63 -13.08 8.92
CA GLN A 231 -1.72 -11.71 8.42
C GLN A 231 -0.54 -11.41 7.49
N VAL A 232 -0.79 -10.78 6.34
CA VAL A 232 0.23 -10.42 5.36
C VAL A 232 0.02 -9.00 4.83
N GLU A 233 1.05 -8.44 4.20
CA GLU A 233 1.00 -7.14 3.51
C GLU A 233 1.50 -7.33 2.08
N LEU A 234 0.76 -6.84 1.08
CA LEU A 234 1.16 -6.93 -0.31
C LEU A 234 2.55 -6.31 -0.54
N GLY A 235 3.44 -6.99 -1.26
CA GLY A 235 4.85 -6.59 -1.46
C GLY A 235 5.78 -6.92 -0.28
N GLY A 236 5.24 -7.38 0.84
CA GLY A 236 6.01 -8.09 1.86
C GLY A 236 6.22 -9.56 1.47
N HIS A 237 6.81 -10.34 2.39
CA HIS A 237 7.12 -11.74 2.16
C HIS A 237 6.72 -12.61 3.36
N VAL A 238 6.58 -13.91 3.12
CA VAL A 238 6.35 -14.91 4.16
C VAL A 238 7.52 -15.88 4.21
N GLU A 239 8.16 -15.98 5.37
CA GLU A 239 9.25 -16.92 5.64
C GLU A 239 8.70 -18.23 6.22
N LEU A 240 9.13 -19.34 5.63
CA LEU A 240 8.92 -20.69 6.17
C LEU A 240 10.12 -21.13 7.01
N GLY A 241 9.90 -21.44 8.29
CA GLY A 241 10.93 -21.91 9.22
C GLY A 241 10.76 -23.37 9.68
N LEU A 242 11.88 -24.04 9.95
CA LEU A 242 11.96 -25.47 10.28
C LEU A 242 12.18 -25.81 11.77
N SER A 243 12.55 -24.83 12.59
CA SER A 243 12.95 -25.04 13.99
C SER A 243 11.77 -25.09 14.97
N GLU A 244 11.93 -25.80 16.08
CA GLU A 244 10.98 -25.78 17.22
C GLU A 244 10.93 -24.40 17.89
N HIS A 245 11.93 -23.55 17.64
CA HIS A 245 11.98 -22.19 18.17
C HIS A 245 11.67 -21.14 17.07
N PRO A 246 10.64 -20.28 17.26
CA PRO A 246 10.64 -18.95 16.61
C PRO A 246 11.93 -18.23 17.06
N SER A 247 12.48 -17.17 16.50
CA SER A 247 13.89 -16.73 16.69
C SER A 247 14.99 -17.58 16.02
N ASP A 248 14.78 -18.86 15.73
CA ASP A 248 15.69 -19.58 14.84
C ASP A 248 15.32 -19.24 13.39
N HIS A 249 16.23 -18.56 12.70
CA HIS A 249 16.04 -18.08 11.33
C HIS A 249 16.64 -19.03 10.27
N SER A 250 16.77 -20.33 10.58
CA SER A 250 17.43 -21.31 9.70
C SER A 250 16.52 -21.74 8.58
N GLY A 251 17.09 -21.86 7.37
CA GLY A 251 16.41 -22.35 6.20
C GLY A 251 15.19 -21.49 5.92
N ARG A 252 15.38 -20.38 5.21
CA ARG A 252 14.28 -19.54 4.74
C ARG A 252 13.89 -19.97 3.33
N GLN A 253 12.60 -20.20 3.13
CA GLN A 253 11.99 -20.19 1.81
C GLN A 253 10.97 -19.07 1.84
N GLU A 254 11.03 -18.18 0.85
CA GLU A 254 10.07 -17.10 0.71
C GLU A 254 8.82 -17.59 -0.04
N LEU A 255 7.67 -17.14 0.43
CA LEU A 255 6.40 -17.25 -0.28
C LEU A 255 5.97 -15.84 -0.70
N HIS A 256 5.82 -15.64 -2.01
CA HIS A 256 5.49 -14.34 -2.58
C HIS A 256 3.99 -14.15 -2.69
N LEU A 257 3.59 -12.92 -2.39
CA LEU A 257 2.20 -12.48 -2.45
C LEU A 257 1.91 -11.93 -3.84
N VAL A 258 0.91 -12.50 -4.51
CA VAL A 258 0.53 -12.14 -5.88
C VAL A 258 -0.88 -11.56 -5.92
N ALA A 259 -1.16 -10.67 -6.88
CA ALA A 259 -2.54 -10.35 -7.22
C ALA A 259 -3.29 -11.65 -7.56
N PRO A 260 -4.59 -11.73 -7.22
CA PRO A 260 -5.40 -12.83 -7.73
C PRO A 260 -5.57 -12.71 -9.24
N GLY A 261 -4.86 -13.58 -9.95
CA GLY A 261 -4.93 -13.79 -11.39
C GLY A 261 -4.65 -15.27 -11.69
N GLU A 262 -4.97 -15.71 -12.91
CA GLU A 262 -4.83 -17.10 -13.35
C GLU A 262 -3.52 -17.73 -12.88
N THR A 263 -3.63 -18.86 -12.17
CA THR A 263 -2.50 -19.67 -11.70
C THR A 263 -1.45 -19.81 -12.79
N GLY A 264 -0.23 -19.32 -12.53
CA GLY A 264 0.91 -19.46 -13.45
C GLY A 264 1.22 -18.24 -14.32
N LYS A 265 0.52 -17.11 -14.17
CA LYS A 265 0.94 -15.82 -14.75
C LYS A 265 1.79 -15.01 -13.75
N THR A 266 2.68 -14.18 -14.28
CA THR A 266 3.56 -13.29 -13.50
C THR A 266 2.74 -12.46 -12.50
N PRO A 267 3.20 -12.31 -11.24
CA PRO A 267 2.51 -11.48 -10.26
C PRO A 267 2.33 -10.05 -10.80
N ARG A 268 1.09 -9.53 -10.77
CA ARG A 268 0.86 -8.11 -11.01
C ARG A 268 0.68 -7.43 -9.67
N VAL A 269 1.47 -6.41 -9.38
CA VAL A 269 1.24 -5.52 -8.25
C VAL A 269 0.95 -4.16 -8.83
N GLY A 270 -0.18 -3.58 -8.46
CA GLY A 270 -0.57 -2.24 -8.87
C GLY A 270 -0.26 -1.24 -7.77
N GLN A 271 0.27 -0.08 -8.14
CA GLN A 271 0.45 1.05 -7.25
C GLN A 271 -0.48 2.19 -7.65
N VAL A 272 -1.27 2.67 -6.69
CA VAL A 272 -2.14 3.84 -6.83
C VAL A 272 -1.54 4.98 -6.01
N ARG A 273 -1.42 6.16 -6.63
CA ARG A 273 -0.81 7.36 -6.02
C ARG A 273 -1.88 8.18 -5.32
N LEU A 274 -1.67 8.46 -4.03
CA LEU A 274 -2.58 9.24 -3.20
C LEU A 274 -1.92 10.54 -2.73
N ARG A 275 -2.70 11.61 -2.70
CA ARG A 275 -2.35 12.91 -2.11
C ARG A 275 -3.38 13.25 -1.05
N VAL A 276 -2.94 13.53 0.17
CA VAL A 276 -3.83 13.60 1.34
C VAL A 276 -3.77 14.98 1.97
N HIS A 277 -4.95 15.59 2.07
CA HIS A 277 -5.17 16.91 2.63
C HIS A 277 -6.08 16.79 3.86
N VAL A 278 -5.53 17.00 5.06
CA VAL A 278 -6.33 17.05 6.28
C VAL A 278 -6.65 18.51 6.59
N LEU A 279 -7.93 18.87 6.49
CA LEU A 279 -8.36 20.24 6.65
C LEU A 279 -8.46 20.62 8.13
N ARG A 280 -8.15 21.88 8.43
CA ARG A 280 -8.50 22.50 9.71
C ARG A 280 -9.91 23.05 9.67
N GLN A 281 -10.56 23.16 10.83
CA GLN A 281 -11.89 23.76 10.97
C GLN A 281 -11.98 25.24 10.53
N GLY A 282 -10.83 25.91 10.42
CA GLY A 282 -10.68 27.31 10.07
C GLY A 282 -9.21 27.69 10.20
N ALA A 283 -8.86 28.90 9.77
CA ALA A 283 -7.50 29.43 9.85
C ALA A 283 -6.91 29.28 11.27
N GLY A 284 -5.86 28.47 11.42
CA GLY A 284 -5.19 28.22 12.70
C GLY A 284 -5.98 27.34 13.69
N GLY A 285 -7.11 26.79 13.27
CA GLY A 285 -7.95 25.89 14.06
C GLY A 285 -7.38 24.47 14.17
N SER A 286 -8.06 23.60 14.92
CA SER A 286 -7.69 22.18 15.00
C SER A 286 -7.89 21.46 13.67
N PRO A 287 -7.03 20.49 13.31
CA PRO A 287 -7.25 19.60 12.18
C PRO A 287 -8.51 18.76 12.39
N ALA A 288 -9.13 18.30 11.29
CA ALA A 288 -10.35 17.48 11.30
C ALA A 288 -10.21 16.23 12.19
N VAL A 289 -9.01 15.64 12.24
CA VAL A 289 -8.67 14.46 13.03
C VAL A 289 -7.38 14.67 13.84
N GLY A 290 -7.16 13.88 14.88
CA GLY A 290 -5.90 13.83 15.61
C GLY A 290 -5.55 15.04 16.51
N GLY A 291 -6.30 16.15 16.44
CA GLY A 291 -6.21 17.30 17.35
C GLY A 291 -5.01 18.23 17.12
N THR A 292 -3.83 17.69 16.77
CA THR A 292 -2.64 18.42 16.30
C THR A 292 -2.27 18.00 14.89
N SER A 293 -1.34 18.72 14.24
CA SER A 293 -0.88 18.36 12.91
C SER A 293 -0.28 16.95 12.89
N GLU A 294 0.65 16.66 13.81
CA GLU A 294 1.33 15.37 13.93
C GLU A 294 0.33 14.26 14.30
N GLY A 295 -0.65 14.59 15.15
CA GLY A 295 -1.75 13.68 15.48
C GLY A 295 -2.58 13.31 14.26
N ALA A 296 -2.91 14.30 13.42
CA ALA A 296 -3.65 14.10 12.18
C ALA A 296 -2.88 13.19 11.22
N GLU A 297 -1.57 13.43 11.04
CA GLU A 297 -0.74 12.59 10.19
C GLU A 297 -0.68 11.15 10.68
N ARG A 298 -0.52 10.92 11.99
CA ARG A 298 -0.52 9.55 12.56
C ARG A 298 -1.85 8.84 12.32
N VAL A 299 -2.97 9.53 12.54
CA VAL A 299 -4.32 8.98 12.29
C VAL A 299 -4.48 8.61 10.83
N MET A 300 -4.12 9.50 9.91
CA MET A 300 -4.28 9.25 8.48
C MET A 300 -3.35 8.16 7.95
N ARG A 301 -2.10 8.08 8.41
CA ARG A 301 -1.21 6.95 8.05
C ARG A 301 -1.76 5.61 8.49
N ARG A 302 -2.45 5.57 9.64
CA ARG A 302 -3.14 4.36 10.08
C ARG A 302 -4.33 4.04 9.17
N GLU A 303 -5.18 5.01 8.89
CA GLU A 303 -6.36 4.80 8.05
C GLU A 303 -6.03 4.38 6.62
N LEU A 304 -5.00 4.99 6.04
CA LEU A 304 -4.51 4.65 4.70
C LEU A 304 -3.96 3.22 4.64
N ARG A 305 -3.25 2.77 5.68
CA ARG A 305 -2.79 1.38 5.77
C ARG A 305 -3.95 0.41 5.93
N ASP A 306 -4.90 0.71 6.79
CA ASP A 306 -6.05 -0.15 7.04
C ASP A 306 -6.93 -0.26 5.76
N SER A 307 -7.05 0.83 5.00
CA SER A 307 -7.72 0.85 3.69
C SER A 307 -6.93 0.12 2.60
N ALA A 308 -5.60 0.29 2.55
CA ALA A 308 -4.71 -0.43 1.64
C ALA A 308 -4.81 -1.95 1.83
N ALA A 309 -4.95 -2.40 3.08
CA ALA A 309 -5.07 -3.80 3.40
C ALA A 309 -6.28 -4.43 2.67
N LEU A 310 -7.44 -3.77 2.61
CA LEU A 310 -8.57 -4.30 1.86
C LEU A 310 -8.29 -4.42 0.36
N TRP A 311 -7.65 -3.41 -0.23
CA TRP A 311 -7.31 -3.38 -1.66
C TRP A 311 -6.18 -4.35 -2.06
N SER A 312 -5.42 -4.87 -1.09
CA SER A 312 -4.46 -5.95 -1.34
C SER A 312 -5.10 -7.22 -1.89
N GLN A 313 -6.40 -7.41 -1.64
CA GLN A 313 -7.23 -8.44 -2.27
C GLN A 313 -7.23 -8.37 -3.79
N CYS A 314 -7.03 -7.19 -4.39
CA CYS A 314 -6.93 -7.03 -5.84
C CYS A 314 -5.48 -6.80 -6.32
N GLY A 315 -4.51 -7.01 -5.43
CA GLY A 315 -3.09 -6.78 -5.69
C GLY A 315 -2.74 -5.30 -5.85
N LEU A 316 -3.45 -4.41 -5.15
CA LEU A 316 -3.18 -2.98 -5.17
C LEU A 316 -2.52 -2.53 -3.86
N ARG A 317 -1.58 -1.61 -3.99
CA ARG A 317 -0.98 -0.86 -2.89
C ARG A 317 -1.15 0.64 -3.11
N PHE A 318 -1.14 1.40 -2.02
CA PHE A 318 -1.21 2.86 -2.06
C PHE A 318 0.13 3.51 -1.75
N ALA A 319 0.58 4.38 -2.65
CA ALA A 319 1.74 5.24 -2.45
C ALA A 319 1.26 6.64 -2.07
N VAL A 320 1.52 7.05 -0.84
CA VAL A 320 1.16 8.39 -0.35
C VAL A 320 2.27 9.36 -0.74
N GLU A 321 2.05 10.13 -1.80
CA GLU A 321 3.03 11.11 -2.29
C GLU A 321 3.13 12.32 -1.38
N GLN A 322 1.99 12.68 -0.81
CA GLN A 322 1.85 13.84 0.03
C GLN A 322 0.81 13.56 1.09
N LEU A 323 1.13 13.95 2.31
CA LEU A 323 0.19 13.99 3.41
C LEU A 323 0.44 15.29 4.15
N LYS A 324 -0.53 16.19 4.14
CA LYS A 324 -0.41 17.52 4.72
C LYS A 324 -1.64 17.91 5.49
N VAL A 325 -1.43 18.64 6.57
CA VAL A 325 -2.48 19.36 7.28
C VAL A 325 -2.55 20.77 6.70
N VAL A 326 -3.71 21.15 6.18
CA VAL A 326 -3.90 22.39 5.41
C VAL A 326 -5.03 23.23 5.99
N GLU A 327 -4.89 24.55 5.84
CA GLU A 327 -5.96 25.49 6.12
C GLU A 327 -7.04 25.40 5.03
N PRO A 328 -8.31 25.74 5.34
CA PRO A 328 -9.29 26.02 4.31
C PRO A 328 -8.77 27.10 3.35
N PRO A 329 -8.92 26.92 2.03
CA PRO A 329 -8.43 27.90 1.07
C PRO A 329 -9.19 29.22 1.19
N PRO A 330 -8.56 30.38 0.89
CA PRO A 330 -9.27 31.64 0.76
C PRO A 330 -10.27 31.60 -0.42
N SER A 331 -11.19 32.56 -0.45
CA SER A 331 -12.21 32.70 -1.50
C SER A 331 -11.62 33.13 -2.85
N GLY A 332 -10.89 32.22 -3.51
CA GLY A 332 -10.17 32.48 -4.76
C GLY A 332 -10.84 31.99 -6.03
N LEU A 333 -12.02 31.39 -5.89
CA LEU A 333 -12.83 30.86 -6.99
C LEU A 333 -14.01 31.78 -7.23
N LEU A 334 -14.24 32.14 -8.50
CA LEU A 334 -15.44 32.83 -8.96
C LEU A 334 -16.24 31.87 -9.84
N SER A 335 -17.51 31.62 -9.49
CA SER A 335 -18.39 30.73 -10.25
C SER A 335 -19.43 31.53 -11.04
N ILE A 336 -19.51 31.26 -12.34
CA ILE A 336 -20.36 31.96 -13.30
C ILE A 336 -21.51 31.04 -13.69
N GLY A 337 -22.73 31.52 -13.47
CA GLY A 337 -23.94 30.72 -13.44
C GLY A 337 -24.18 30.03 -12.11
N CYS A 338 -23.23 30.13 -11.16
CA CYS A 338 -23.24 29.45 -9.85
C CYS A 338 -23.69 27.99 -9.97
N GLU A 339 -24.90 27.66 -9.52
CA GLU A 339 -25.50 26.33 -9.65
C GLU A 339 -26.74 26.31 -10.57
N GLN A 340 -27.12 27.45 -11.15
CA GLN A 340 -28.33 27.60 -11.97
C GLN A 340 -28.05 27.66 -13.47
N GLY A 341 -26.89 28.18 -13.89
CA GLY A 341 -26.46 28.26 -15.30
C GLY A 341 -27.54 28.74 -16.26
N ALA A 342 -27.81 30.05 -16.35
CA ALA A 342 -28.79 30.61 -17.28
C ALA A 342 -28.14 31.59 -18.28
N MET A 343 -28.91 32.06 -19.26
CA MET A 343 -28.46 33.09 -20.21
C MET A 343 -28.45 34.48 -19.55
N SER A 344 -27.45 35.29 -19.89
CA SER A 344 -27.28 36.66 -19.40
C SER A 344 -28.46 37.56 -19.79
N ALA A 345 -28.97 38.32 -18.83
CA ALA A 345 -29.89 39.45 -19.08
C ALA A 345 -29.14 40.77 -19.33
N GLY A 346 -27.80 40.75 -19.21
CA GLY A 346 -26.93 41.92 -19.27
C GLY A 346 -26.78 42.53 -17.88
N GLY A 347 -25.55 42.81 -17.50
CA GLY A 347 -25.27 43.33 -16.16
C GLY A 347 -23.85 43.83 -15.98
N VAL A 348 -23.53 44.15 -14.72
CA VAL A 348 -22.24 44.67 -14.29
C VAL A 348 -21.73 43.80 -13.14
N LEU A 349 -20.51 43.27 -13.28
CA LEU A 349 -19.72 42.68 -12.21
C LEU A 349 -18.99 43.78 -11.43
N GLN A 350 -19.00 43.68 -10.10
CA GLN A 350 -18.22 44.48 -9.16
C GLN A 350 -17.48 43.54 -8.20
N LEU A 351 -16.15 43.48 -8.31
CA LEU A 351 -15.30 42.56 -7.54
C LEU A 351 -13.98 43.22 -7.16
N ASN A 352 -13.39 42.88 -6.02
CA ASN A 352 -12.00 43.16 -5.71
C ASN A 352 -11.15 41.91 -5.95
N VAL A 353 -10.04 42.07 -6.68
CA VAL A 353 -9.06 41.01 -6.94
C VAL A 353 -7.73 41.40 -6.28
N ALA A 354 -7.42 40.78 -5.13
CA ALA A 354 -6.33 41.19 -4.24
C ALA A 354 -6.30 42.72 -4.04
N ASP A 355 -7.41 43.25 -3.53
CA ASP A 355 -7.66 44.67 -3.23
C ASP A 355 -7.74 45.63 -4.43
N ARG A 356 -7.69 45.11 -5.66
CA ARG A 356 -7.86 45.92 -6.87
C ARG A 356 -9.30 45.83 -7.38
N PRO A 357 -10.03 46.97 -7.45
CA PRO A 357 -11.40 46.96 -7.93
C PRO A 357 -11.45 46.62 -9.42
N LEU A 358 -12.34 45.71 -9.75
CA LEU A 358 -12.69 45.28 -11.10
C LEU A 358 -14.17 45.56 -11.31
N GLN A 359 -14.46 46.37 -12.33
CA GLN A 359 -15.81 46.58 -12.83
C GLN A 359 -15.86 46.18 -14.30
N LEU A 360 -16.80 45.31 -14.65
CA LEU A 360 -16.95 44.79 -16.01
C LEU A 360 -18.43 44.68 -16.37
N SER A 361 -18.81 45.13 -17.56
CA SER A 361 -20.17 44.98 -18.08
C SER A 361 -20.21 44.05 -19.29
N TRP A 362 -21.38 43.44 -19.52
CA TRP A 362 -21.65 42.62 -20.70
C TRP A 362 -23.11 42.74 -21.16
N PRO A 363 -23.39 42.49 -22.45
CA PRO A 363 -24.76 42.51 -22.97
C PRO A 363 -25.55 41.26 -22.61
N ALA A 364 -26.87 41.34 -22.79
CA ALA A 364 -27.77 40.20 -22.73
C ALA A 364 -27.45 39.15 -23.82
N GLY A 365 -27.92 37.91 -23.61
CA GLY A 365 -27.83 36.82 -24.58
C GLY A 365 -26.49 36.09 -24.60
N LEU A 366 -25.61 36.34 -23.64
CA LEU A 366 -24.38 35.55 -23.45
C LEU A 366 -24.64 34.35 -22.54
N ASP A 367 -24.06 33.20 -22.86
CA ASP A 367 -24.05 32.05 -21.95
C ASP A 367 -23.00 32.23 -20.82
N PRO A 368 -23.03 31.39 -19.75
CA PRO A 368 -22.08 31.47 -18.65
C PRO A 368 -20.61 31.40 -19.09
N ARG A 369 -20.27 30.59 -20.10
CA ARG A 369 -18.91 30.46 -20.63
C ARG A 369 -18.43 31.74 -21.31
N GLN A 370 -19.28 32.37 -22.12
CA GLN A 370 -18.98 33.63 -22.78
C GLN A 370 -18.80 34.78 -21.78
N VAL A 371 -19.60 34.81 -20.71
CA VAL A 371 -19.42 35.75 -19.60
C VAL A 371 -18.09 35.49 -18.90
N ALA A 372 -17.77 34.23 -18.57
CA ALA A 372 -16.53 33.86 -17.91
C ALA A 372 -15.27 34.21 -18.74
N VAL A 373 -15.29 34.04 -20.06
CA VAL A 373 -14.19 34.45 -20.95
C VAL A 373 -13.91 35.95 -20.85
N ARG A 374 -14.97 36.79 -20.75
CA ARG A 374 -14.82 38.24 -20.58
C ARG A 374 -14.23 38.60 -19.21
N ILE A 375 -14.71 37.94 -18.15
CA ILE A 375 -14.22 38.16 -16.78
C ILE A 375 -12.74 37.75 -16.68
N ARG A 376 -12.39 36.56 -17.19
CA ARG A 376 -11.01 36.08 -17.28
C ARG A 376 -10.09 37.10 -17.94
N ALA A 377 -10.45 37.58 -19.13
CA ALA A 377 -9.65 38.57 -19.85
C ALA A 377 -9.51 39.90 -19.10
N ALA A 378 -10.47 40.25 -18.23
CA ALA A 378 -10.38 41.43 -17.38
C ALA A 378 -9.44 41.24 -16.19
N ILE A 379 -9.49 40.07 -15.54
CA ILE A 379 -8.59 39.70 -14.44
C ILE A 379 -7.15 39.55 -14.95
N GLU A 380 -6.94 38.92 -16.11
CA GLU A 380 -5.62 38.78 -16.74
C GLU A 380 -5.00 40.14 -17.11
N ARG A 381 -5.82 41.13 -17.52
CA ARG A 381 -5.35 42.51 -17.75
C ARG A 381 -4.90 43.22 -16.48
N LEU A 382 -5.39 42.81 -15.31
CA LEU A 382 -4.85 43.25 -14.03
C LEU A 382 -3.48 42.59 -13.76
N GLY A 383 -3.09 41.56 -14.51
CA GLY A 383 -1.79 40.89 -14.41
C GLY A 383 -1.81 39.66 -13.51
N PHE A 384 -2.99 39.09 -13.25
CA PHE A 384 -3.17 37.83 -12.53
C PHE A 384 -3.33 36.64 -13.49
N ALA A 385 -3.09 35.44 -13.00
CA ALA A 385 -3.36 34.20 -13.73
C ALA A 385 -4.78 33.71 -13.41
N VAL A 386 -5.48 33.18 -14.41
CA VAL A 386 -6.83 32.63 -14.23
C VAL A 386 -6.86 31.23 -14.84
N GLU A 387 -7.17 30.26 -14.00
CA GLU A 387 -7.49 28.91 -14.43
C GLU A 387 -8.98 28.82 -14.72
N PHE A 388 -9.32 28.28 -15.88
CA PHE A 388 -10.67 28.21 -16.40
C PHE A 388 -11.14 26.76 -16.37
N SER A 389 -12.28 26.50 -15.73
CA SER A 389 -12.81 25.15 -15.60
C SER A 389 -14.30 25.11 -15.94
N ASP A 390 -14.67 24.28 -16.91
CA ASP A 390 -16.06 24.02 -17.25
C ASP A 390 -16.67 23.01 -16.27
N ASN A 391 -17.91 23.26 -15.85
CA ASN A 391 -18.69 22.33 -15.08
C ASN A 391 -19.88 21.87 -15.92
N GLY A 392 -20.07 20.55 -16.03
CA GLY A 392 -21.23 19.96 -16.69
C GLY A 392 -22.54 20.52 -16.14
N ARG A 393 -23.59 20.45 -16.98
CA ARG A 393 -24.94 20.86 -16.58
C ARG A 393 -25.42 19.96 -15.43
N SER A 394 -25.85 20.57 -14.33
CA SER A 394 -26.49 19.86 -13.21
C SER A 394 -28.00 19.75 -13.45
N GLY A 395 -28.69 18.94 -12.64
CA GLY A 395 -30.15 18.88 -12.64
C GLY A 395 -30.82 20.19 -12.24
N TYR A 396 -30.09 21.08 -11.54
CA TYR A 396 -30.55 22.41 -11.15
C TYR A 396 -30.30 23.49 -12.21
N SER A 397 -29.51 23.19 -13.25
CA SER A 397 -29.06 24.19 -14.20
C SER A 397 -29.67 24.06 -15.59
N ASP A 398 -29.94 25.19 -16.25
CA ASP A 398 -30.41 25.21 -17.65
C ASP A 398 -29.25 25.01 -18.62
N LEU A 399 -28.07 25.52 -18.27
CA LEU A 399 -26.82 25.48 -19.01
C LEU A 399 -25.65 25.03 -18.12
N PRO A 400 -24.52 24.62 -18.73
CA PRO A 400 -23.26 24.44 -18.01
C PRO A 400 -22.81 25.71 -17.27
N THR A 401 -22.08 25.54 -16.17
CA THR A 401 -21.48 26.64 -15.40
C THR A 401 -19.97 26.65 -15.58
N VAL A 402 -19.33 27.73 -15.16
CA VAL A 402 -17.87 27.89 -15.30
C VAL A 402 -17.29 28.43 -14.02
N ASP A 403 -16.15 27.88 -13.61
CA ASP A 403 -15.34 28.42 -12.53
C ASP A 403 -14.07 29.09 -13.05
N LEU A 404 -13.71 30.20 -12.41
CA LEU A 404 -12.47 30.93 -12.61
C LEU A 404 -11.70 30.93 -11.29
N LEU A 405 -10.60 30.17 -11.24
CA LEU A 405 -9.69 30.16 -10.09
C LEU A 405 -8.57 31.17 -10.32
N VAL A 406 -8.41 32.12 -9.40
CA VAL A 406 -7.54 33.28 -9.60
C VAL A 406 -6.27 33.17 -8.77
N ARG A 407 -5.12 33.22 -9.44
CA ARG A 407 -3.79 33.10 -8.84
C ARG A 407 -2.91 34.30 -9.18
N ASP A 408 -1.91 34.56 -8.35
CA ASP A 408 -0.83 35.47 -8.71
C ASP A 408 0.12 34.83 -9.74
N LYS A 409 1.14 35.58 -10.16
CA LYS A 409 2.13 35.09 -11.15
C LYS A 409 3.02 33.98 -10.60
N GLN A 410 3.04 33.78 -9.29
CA GLN A 410 3.80 32.75 -8.59
C GLN A 410 2.93 31.51 -8.32
N GLY A 411 1.67 31.51 -8.76
CA GLY A 411 0.73 30.40 -8.59
C GLY A 411 0.01 30.38 -7.23
N LYS A 412 0.20 31.39 -6.38
CA LYS A 412 -0.51 31.49 -5.10
C LYS A 412 -1.96 31.88 -5.34
N LEU A 413 -2.88 31.19 -4.68
CA LEU A 413 -4.30 31.52 -4.71
C LEU A 413 -4.55 32.90 -4.10
N LEU A 414 -5.36 33.73 -4.77
CA LEU A 414 -5.71 35.07 -4.33
C LEU A 414 -7.09 35.09 -3.68
N SER A 415 -7.30 36.01 -2.73
CA SER A 415 -8.64 36.27 -2.19
C SER A 415 -9.40 37.21 -3.11
N LEU A 416 -10.63 36.82 -3.43
CA LEU A 416 -11.61 37.62 -4.14
C LEU A 416 -12.67 38.08 -3.13
N THR A 417 -13.07 39.34 -3.20
CA THR A 417 -14.10 39.88 -2.29
C THR A 417 -15.06 40.77 -3.05
N ALA A 418 -16.31 40.84 -2.58
CA ALA A 418 -17.26 41.81 -3.09
C ALA A 418 -16.76 43.24 -2.79
N VAL A 419 -17.07 44.19 -3.68
CA VAL A 419 -16.88 45.61 -3.37
C VAL A 419 -17.84 45.99 -2.25
N THR A 420 -17.36 46.72 -1.24
CA THR A 420 -18.18 47.14 -0.10
C THR A 420 -18.69 48.57 -0.26
N ASP A 421 -19.86 48.84 0.33
CA ASP A 421 -20.41 50.17 0.58
C ASP A 421 -20.47 50.39 2.10
N GLY A 422 -19.42 51.01 2.65
CA GLY A 422 -19.15 50.95 4.09
C GLY A 422 -18.84 49.51 4.53
N GLU A 423 -19.63 48.99 5.48
CA GLU A 423 -19.51 47.62 5.99
C GLU A 423 -20.34 46.58 5.19
N ARG A 424 -21.17 47.01 4.24
CA ARG A 424 -22.07 46.10 3.51
C ARG A 424 -21.47 45.68 2.15
N PRO A 425 -21.35 44.38 1.85
CA PRO A 425 -20.95 43.93 0.53
C PRO A 425 -22.04 44.26 -0.49
N ARG A 426 -21.64 44.83 -1.64
CA ARG A 426 -22.53 44.97 -2.80
C ARG A 426 -22.71 43.61 -3.48
N PRO A 427 -23.85 43.37 -4.17
CA PRO A 427 -23.99 42.20 -5.02
C PRO A 427 -22.84 42.12 -6.04
N LEU A 428 -22.28 40.93 -6.22
CA LEU A 428 -21.18 40.72 -7.17
C LEU A 428 -21.61 41.06 -8.60
N SER A 429 -22.83 40.68 -8.99
CA SER A 429 -23.38 40.94 -10.32
C SER A 429 -24.75 41.61 -10.20
N SER A 430 -25.03 42.53 -11.12
CA SER A 430 -26.38 43.08 -11.33
C SER A 430 -27.17 42.35 -12.42
N ASP A 431 -26.61 41.31 -13.03
CA ASP A 431 -27.29 40.51 -14.05
C ASP A 431 -28.34 39.60 -13.41
N ALA A 432 -29.59 39.70 -13.85
CA ALA A 432 -30.70 38.91 -13.33
C ALA A 432 -30.80 37.50 -13.94
N GLY A 433 -30.06 37.22 -15.01
CA GLY A 433 -29.99 35.92 -15.67
C GLY A 433 -28.76 35.12 -15.23
N VAL A 434 -27.56 35.66 -15.44
CA VAL A 434 -26.31 34.97 -15.03
C VAL A 434 -25.90 35.40 -13.62
N SER A 435 -26.06 34.49 -12.67
CA SER A 435 -25.53 34.63 -11.31
C SER A 435 -24.00 34.54 -11.31
N VAL A 436 -23.36 35.29 -10.41
CA VAL A 436 -21.92 35.21 -10.15
C VAL A 436 -21.71 35.08 -8.66
N CYS A 437 -21.03 34.02 -8.23
CA CYS A 437 -20.83 33.68 -6.83
C CYS A 437 -19.34 33.58 -6.49
N LEU A 438 -18.98 33.96 -5.27
CA LEU A 438 -17.68 33.66 -4.70
C LEU A 438 -17.73 32.27 -4.08
N GLY A 439 -16.73 31.46 -4.41
CA GLY A 439 -16.50 30.18 -3.79
C GLY A 439 -15.79 30.37 -2.45
N GLU A 440 -16.52 30.16 -1.36
CA GLU A 440 -15.99 30.25 0.02
C GLU A 440 -15.98 28.85 0.63
N VAL A 441 -14.97 28.54 1.45
CA VAL A 441 -14.89 27.26 2.18
C VAL A 441 -14.99 27.53 3.68
N ALA A 442 -16.11 27.14 4.28
CA ALA A 442 -16.50 27.41 5.65
C ALA A 442 -16.81 26.12 6.41
N LEU A 443 -15.77 25.43 6.88
CA LEU A 443 -15.91 24.10 7.51
C LEU A 443 -16.46 24.10 8.96
N ARG A 444 -17.12 25.18 9.41
CA ARG A 444 -17.58 25.32 10.81
C ARG A 444 -18.93 24.65 11.03
N ASP A 445 -19.86 24.84 10.11
CA ASP A 445 -21.16 24.19 10.01
C ASP A 445 -21.09 22.89 9.21
N GLY A 446 -19.97 22.65 8.53
CA GLY A 446 -19.69 21.44 7.75
C GLY A 446 -19.55 21.79 6.28
N LEU A 447 -18.95 20.91 5.50
CA LEU A 447 -18.83 21.06 4.06
C LEU A 447 -20.20 20.81 3.41
N ASP A 448 -20.68 21.74 2.59
CA ASP A 448 -21.82 21.53 1.69
C ASP A 448 -21.47 20.44 0.69
N HIS A 449 -22.26 19.36 0.70
CA HIS A 449 -22.01 18.20 -0.15
C HIS A 449 -23.05 18.06 -1.27
N PHE A 450 -22.67 17.40 -2.35
CA PHE A 450 -23.57 17.19 -3.48
C PHE A 450 -24.75 16.28 -3.15
N ASP A 451 -25.81 16.38 -3.94
CA ASP A 451 -26.93 15.45 -4.03
C ASP A 451 -26.98 14.81 -5.43
N ASP A 452 -28.01 14.00 -5.69
CA ASP A 452 -28.15 13.29 -6.97
C ASP A 452 -28.25 14.23 -8.19
N PHE A 453 -28.66 15.49 -8.00
CA PHE A 453 -28.84 16.45 -9.08
C PHE A 453 -27.55 17.20 -9.42
N ASN A 454 -26.63 17.38 -8.47
CA ASN A 454 -25.36 18.07 -8.71
C ASN A 454 -24.12 17.18 -8.51
N ALA A 455 -24.25 15.87 -8.29
CA ALA A 455 -23.13 14.92 -8.12
C ALA A 455 -22.06 14.99 -9.22
N SER A 456 -22.46 15.23 -10.47
CA SER A 456 -21.51 15.34 -11.59
C SER A 456 -20.70 16.64 -11.57
N SER A 457 -21.23 17.70 -10.96
CA SER A 457 -20.62 19.03 -10.89
C SER A 457 -20.11 19.41 -9.50
N GLY A 458 -20.49 18.70 -8.45
CA GLY A 458 -20.30 19.09 -7.06
C GLY A 458 -21.03 20.38 -6.68
N THR A 459 -20.94 20.75 -5.41
CA THR A 459 -21.35 22.05 -4.87
C THR A 459 -20.30 23.12 -5.18
N LEU A 460 -20.68 24.38 -5.08
CA LEU A 460 -19.72 25.49 -5.17
C LEU A 460 -18.62 25.38 -4.10
N GLU A 461 -18.95 24.98 -2.88
CA GLU A 461 -17.97 24.86 -1.79
C GLU A 461 -16.95 23.74 -2.05
N GLU A 462 -17.40 22.55 -2.44
CA GLU A 462 -16.52 21.42 -2.81
C GLU A 462 -15.56 21.82 -3.93
N ARG A 463 -16.08 22.42 -5.01
CA ARG A 463 -15.23 22.87 -6.12
C ARG A 463 -14.21 23.91 -5.66
N SER A 464 -14.58 24.78 -4.73
CA SER A 464 -13.67 25.79 -4.17
C SER A 464 -12.57 25.18 -3.34
N LEU A 465 -12.89 24.16 -2.54
CA LEU A 465 -11.92 23.39 -1.78
C LEU A 465 -10.96 22.61 -2.68
N VAL A 466 -11.52 21.80 -3.58
CA VAL A 466 -10.77 20.85 -4.42
C VAL A 466 -9.91 21.60 -5.43
N LYS A 467 -10.49 22.53 -6.20
CA LYS A 467 -9.74 23.24 -7.25
C LYS A 467 -8.63 24.13 -6.69
N ALA A 468 -8.77 24.61 -5.45
CA ALA A 468 -7.73 25.38 -4.79
C ALA A 468 -6.47 24.54 -4.47
N LEU A 469 -6.65 23.26 -4.12
CA LEU A 469 -5.64 22.41 -3.51
C LEU A 469 -5.13 21.27 -4.42
N GLN A 470 -5.94 20.80 -5.37
CA GLN A 470 -5.53 19.81 -6.37
C GLN A 470 -4.36 20.34 -7.21
N ASP A 471 -3.48 19.45 -7.65
CA ASP A 471 -2.36 19.82 -8.53
C ASP A 471 -2.64 19.57 -10.01
N GLY A 472 -3.77 18.94 -10.31
CA GLY A 472 -4.21 18.62 -11.66
C GLY A 472 -3.55 17.38 -12.27
N ASP A 473 -2.81 16.56 -11.52
CA ASP A 473 -2.28 15.28 -11.99
C ASP A 473 -3.41 14.23 -12.09
N PRO A 474 -3.87 13.88 -13.30
CA PRO A 474 -4.98 12.96 -13.48
C PRO A 474 -4.60 11.50 -13.15
N ALA A 475 -3.31 11.19 -12.92
CA ALA A 475 -2.82 9.87 -12.54
C ALA A 475 -2.68 9.71 -11.01
N SER A 476 -3.17 10.68 -10.24
CA SER A 476 -3.24 10.62 -8.79
C SER A 476 -4.68 10.77 -8.29
N ILE A 477 -4.90 10.34 -7.06
CA ILE A 477 -6.17 10.50 -6.36
C ILE A 477 -5.95 11.48 -5.19
N ASP A 478 -6.73 12.56 -5.15
CA ASP A 478 -6.72 13.53 -4.05
C ASP A 478 -7.75 13.13 -2.98
N LEU A 479 -7.30 13.01 -1.74
CA LEU A 479 -8.12 12.71 -0.56
C LEU A 479 -8.18 13.93 0.36
N PHE A 480 -9.37 14.47 0.56
CA PHE A 480 -9.65 15.54 1.51
C PHE A 480 -10.33 14.98 2.75
N VAL A 481 -9.83 15.34 3.93
CA VAL A 481 -10.43 14.95 5.21
C VAL A 481 -10.98 16.19 5.89
N VAL A 482 -12.30 16.27 5.98
CA VAL A 482 -13.03 17.44 6.48
C VAL A 482 -13.58 17.22 7.89
N PRO A 483 -13.80 18.29 8.67
CA PRO A 483 -14.32 18.18 10.03
C PRO A 483 -15.73 17.58 10.10
N SER A 484 -16.60 17.93 9.16
CA SER A 484 -17.92 17.32 9.00
C SER A 484 -18.53 17.72 7.66
N PHE A 485 -19.55 16.99 7.21
CA PHE A 485 -20.50 17.45 6.21
C PHE A 485 -21.63 18.29 6.85
N ALA A 486 -22.19 19.26 6.11
CA ALA A 486 -23.19 20.23 6.60
C ALA A 486 -24.58 19.63 6.89
N SER A 487 -24.86 18.41 6.40
CA SER A 487 -26.13 17.70 6.63
C SER A 487 -25.89 16.27 7.14
N SER A 488 -26.83 15.74 7.93
CA SER A 488 -26.63 14.49 8.67
C SER A 488 -26.69 13.26 7.76
N GLY A 489 -25.72 12.36 7.88
CA GLY A 489 -25.78 10.99 7.35
C GLY A 489 -24.59 10.62 6.48
N ARG A 490 -24.05 11.57 5.71
CA ARG A 490 -22.91 11.34 4.84
C ARG A 490 -21.60 11.35 5.62
N ILE A 491 -20.70 10.42 5.29
CA ILE A 491 -19.38 10.28 5.94
C ILE A 491 -18.23 10.16 4.94
N GLY A 492 -18.55 10.00 3.66
CA GLY A 492 -17.62 9.97 2.54
C GLY A 492 -18.35 10.32 1.25
N GLU A 493 -17.60 10.81 0.27
CA GLU A 493 -18.04 10.92 -1.12
C GLU A 493 -16.86 10.90 -2.08
N SER A 494 -17.17 10.60 -3.34
CA SER A 494 -16.18 10.40 -4.39
C SER A 494 -16.61 11.04 -5.71
N PHE A 495 -15.68 11.74 -6.34
CA PHE A 495 -15.83 12.26 -7.70
C PHE A 495 -15.09 11.34 -8.67
N ILE A 496 -15.87 10.50 -9.36
CA ILE A 496 -15.36 9.59 -10.39
C ILE A 496 -15.09 10.33 -11.70
N TYR A 497 -14.42 9.66 -12.63
CA TYR A 497 -14.28 10.21 -13.97
C TYR A 497 -15.59 10.12 -14.75
N SER A 498 -16.17 11.27 -15.10
CA SER A 498 -17.22 11.34 -16.12
C SER A 498 -16.98 12.48 -17.08
N ALA A 499 -17.44 12.33 -18.32
CA ALA A 499 -17.37 13.41 -19.30
C ALA A 499 -18.14 14.64 -18.77
N GLY A 500 -17.45 15.78 -18.69
CA GLY A 500 -18.02 17.03 -18.16
C GLY A 500 -18.02 17.16 -16.64
N SER A 501 -17.41 16.24 -15.89
CA SER A 501 -17.29 16.43 -14.44
C SER A 501 -16.34 17.58 -14.09
N SER A 502 -16.70 18.34 -13.05
CA SER A 502 -15.94 19.48 -12.55
C SER A 502 -14.68 19.09 -11.77
N MET A 503 -14.70 17.88 -11.20
CA MET A 503 -13.69 17.30 -10.32
C MET A 503 -13.57 15.82 -10.67
N ARG A 504 -12.41 15.22 -10.49
CA ARG A 504 -12.20 13.81 -10.85
C ARG A 504 -11.09 13.23 -9.98
N ASN A 505 -11.22 11.93 -9.67
CA ASN A 505 -10.27 11.22 -8.83
C ASN A 505 -10.11 11.88 -7.45
N VAL A 506 -11.23 12.37 -6.91
CA VAL A 506 -11.24 13.09 -5.63
C VAL A 506 -12.13 12.34 -4.65
N LEU A 507 -11.67 12.23 -3.42
CA LEU A 507 -12.41 11.68 -2.30
C LEU A 507 -12.51 12.76 -1.23
N ILE A 508 -13.68 12.90 -0.62
CA ILE A 508 -13.85 13.75 0.56
C ILE A 508 -14.44 12.89 1.68
N VAL A 509 -13.77 12.85 2.83
CA VAL A 509 -14.14 11.98 3.95
C VAL A 509 -14.31 12.79 5.22
N ASP A 510 -15.40 12.52 5.94
CA ASP A 510 -15.70 13.10 7.25
C ASP A 510 -14.82 12.48 8.34
N ARG A 511 -14.42 13.28 9.34
CA ARG A 511 -13.75 12.79 10.55
C ARG A 511 -14.46 11.60 11.21
N ALA A 512 -15.78 11.50 11.12
CA ALA A 512 -16.59 10.43 11.68
C ALA A 512 -16.30 9.10 10.98
N GLY A 513 -16.17 9.12 9.65
CA GLY A 513 -15.71 7.98 8.85
C GLY A 513 -14.34 7.50 9.29
N ILE A 514 -13.37 8.42 9.40
CA ILE A 514 -12.00 8.12 9.85
C ILE A 514 -11.96 7.60 11.29
N ARG A 515 -12.79 8.14 12.19
CA ARG A 515 -12.88 7.69 13.60
C ARG A 515 -13.44 6.27 13.72
N ALA A 516 -14.38 5.91 12.87
CA ALA A 516 -14.89 4.54 12.81
C ALA A 516 -13.83 3.56 12.28
N GLY A 517 -12.94 4.03 11.40
CA GLY A 517 -11.76 3.30 10.91
C GLY A 517 -12.14 1.94 10.34
N SER A 518 -11.47 0.88 10.79
CA SER A 518 -11.74 -0.50 10.34
C SER A 518 -13.16 -1.02 10.65
N ARG A 519 -14.02 -0.26 11.33
CA ARG A 519 -15.44 -0.62 11.47
C ARG A 519 -16.27 -0.18 10.27
N SER A 520 -15.92 0.93 9.64
CA SER A 520 -16.70 1.53 8.55
C SER A 520 -15.99 1.46 7.20
N TYR A 521 -14.66 1.34 7.18
CA TYR A 521 -13.83 1.28 5.97
C TYR A 521 -14.23 2.32 4.90
N VAL A 522 -14.68 3.50 5.33
CA VAL A 522 -15.19 4.55 4.45
C VAL A 522 -14.15 4.93 3.41
N LEU A 523 -12.89 5.10 3.80
CA LEU A 523 -11.85 5.44 2.84
C LEU A 523 -11.64 4.34 1.79
N ALA A 524 -11.65 3.07 2.19
CA ALA A 524 -11.52 1.97 1.23
C ALA A 524 -12.73 1.89 0.29
N HIS A 525 -13.91 2.22 0.79
CA HIS A 525 -15.15 2.30 0.05
C HIS A 525 -15.13 3.43 -1.00
N GLU A 526 -14.80 4.65 -0.59
CA GLU A 526 -14.66 5.80 -1.49
C GLU A 526 -13.62 5.56 -2.59
N LEU A 527 -12.50 4.92 -2.23
CA LEU A 527 -11.51 4.49 -3.23
C LEU A 527 -12.13 3.51 -4.24
N GLY A 528 -13.13 2.74 -3.84
CA GLY A 528 -13.88 1.84 -4.71
C GLY A 528 -14.65 2.57 -5.79
N HIS A 529 -15.36 3.64 -5.45
CA HIS A 529 -16.06 4.46 -6.44
C HIS A 529 -15.14 4.93 -7.56
N VAL A 530 -13.96 5.46 -7.20
CA VAL A 530 -12.97 5.93 -8.17
C VAL A 530 -12.32 4.77 -8.92
N LEU A 531 -11.80 3.75 -8.23
CA LEU A 531 -11.02 2.69 -8.86
C LEU A 531 -11.84 1.76 -9.74
N LEU A 532 -13.11 1.53 -9.40
CA LEU A 532 -14.04 0.69 -10.18
C LEU A 532 -14.80 1.48 -11.23
N ASP A 533 -14.68 2.81 -11.26
CA ASP A 533 -15.52 3.70 -12.06
C ASP A 533 -17.01 3.32 -11.90
N MET A 534 -17.50 3.39 -10.66
CA MET A 534 -18.85 2.97 -10.29
C MET A 534 -19.61 4.12 -9.62
N PRO A 535 -20.56 4.76 -10.31
CA PRO A 535 -21.39 5.80 -9.71
C PRO A 535 -22.47 5.20 -8.80
N GLY A 536 -22.78 5.93 -7.71
CA GLY A 536 -24.07 5.90 -7.03
C GLY A 536 -24.44 4.63 -6.23
N HIS A 537 -24.34 4.74 -4.90
CA HIS A 537 -25.31 4.20 -3.93
C HIS A 537 -25.16 4.97 -2.60
N PRO A 538 -26.21 5.14 -1.80
CA PRO A 538 -26.11 5.90 -0.56
C PRO A 538 -25.27 5.15 0.50
N ASP A 539 -24.27 5.85 1.04
CA ASP A 539 -23.46 5.43 2.18
C ASP A 539 -24.19 5.68 3.50
N ASP A 540 -25.28 4.95 3.68
CA ASP A 540 -26.02 4.99 4.94
C ASP A 540 -25.47 3.93 5.90
N PHE A 541 -25.31 4.27 7.18
CA PHE A 541 -25.24 3.28 8.25
C PHE A 541 -26.58 2.50 8.25
N GLY A 542 -26.60 1.26 7.76
CA GLY A 542 -27.84 0.52 7.54
C GLY A 542 -27.69 -1.00 7.41
N VAL A 543 -28.81 -1.67 7.10
CA VAL A 543 -28.90 -3.13 6.93
C VAL A 543 -28.34 -3.54 5.57
N ASP A 544 -27.48 -4.56 5.56
CA ASP A 544 -26.82 -5.20 4.41
C ASP A 544 -27.64 -5.21 3.11
N ASP A 545 -27.10 -4.57 2.06
CA ASP A 545 -27.56 -4.74 0.69
C ASP A 545 -26.43 -5.39 -0.13
N PRO A 546 -26.48 -6.72 -0.36
CA PRO A 546 -25.43 -7.46 -1.05
C PRO A 546 -25.23 -7.06 -2.53
N GLY A 547 -26.04 -6.14 -3.06
CA GLY A 547 -25.82 -5.51 -4.36
C GLY A 547 -24.97 -4.23 -4.33
N ARG A 548 -24.60 -3.70 -3.15
CA ARG A 548 -23.83 -2.46 -3.01
C ARG A 548 -22.32 -2.72 -2.90
N LEU A 549 -21.53 -1.86 -3.53
CA LEU A 549 -20.08 -1.99 -3.53
C LEU A 549 -19.55 -1.71 -2.12
N MET A 550 -18.83 -2.66 -1.52
CA MET A 550 -18.13 -2.48 -0.25
C MET A 550 -19.01 -1.88 0.86
N ASP A 551 -20.26 -2.37 0.99
CA ASP A 551 -21.32 -1.77 1.81
C ASP A 551 -20.83 -1.36 3.22
N SER A 552 -21.18 -0.14 3.62
CA SER A 552 -20.65 0.60 4.77
C SER A 552 -21.05 0.05 6.14
N ASP A 553 -21.84 -1.04 6.19
CA ASP A 553 -22.26 -1.69 7.43
C ASP A 553 -21.06 -2.04 8.33
N ALA A 554 -21.20 -1.67 9.60
CA ALA A 554 -20.24 -1.89 10.67
C ALA A 554 -20.48 -3.20 11.43
N SER A 555 -21.53 -3.94 11.10
CA SER A 555 -21.91 -5.19 11.79
C SER A 555 -20.90 -6.32 11.57
N GLU A 556 -20.27 -6.39 10.39
CA GLU A 556 -19.20 -7.33 10.05
C GLU A 556 -18.11 -6.66 9.20
N SER A 557 -17.05 -6.21 9.86
CA SER A 557 -15.94 -5.49 9.22
C SER A 557 -14.93 -6.38 8.48
N SER A 558 -15.05 -7.70 8.54
CA SER A 558 -14.11 -8.59 7.85
C SER A 558 -14.36 -8.72 6.35
N VAL A 559 -13.38 -9.28 5.62
CA VAL A 559 -13.53 -9.71 4.21
C VAL A 559 -14.60 -10.80 4.02
N PHE A 560 -15.18 -11.31 5.11
CA PHE A 560 -16.28 -12.27 5.08
C PHE A 560 -17.67 -11.62 5.13
N GLY A 561 -17.72 -10.30 5.32
CA GLY A 561 -18.92 -9.48 5.29
C GLY A 561 -19.03 -8.65 4.00
N PRO A 562 -19.72 -7.51 4.04
CA PRO A 562 -19.96 -6.66 2.85
C PRO A 562 -18.69 -6.06 2.23
N ARG A 563 -17.54 -6.13 2.92
CA ARG A 563 -16.24 -5.56 2.50
C ARG A 563 -15.43 -6.47 1.57
N ARG A 564 -16.07 -7.49 1.05
CA ARG A 564 -15.47 -8.46 0.17
C ARG A 564 -15.33 -7.89 -1.23
N LEU A 565 -14.12 -7.90 -1.77
CA LEU A 565 -13.87 -7.64 -3.19
C LEU A 565 -13.91 -8.96 -3.97
N SER A 566 -14.84 -9.08 -4.91
CA SER A 566 -14.95 -10.26 -5.76
C SER A 566 -13.85 -10.32 -6.82
N LEU A 567 -13.70 -11.47 -7.48
CA LEU A 567 -12.87 -11.60 -8.68
C LEU A 567 -13.29 -10.64 -9.80
N GLU A 568 -14.59 -10.37 -9.92
CA GLU A 568 -15.13 -9.45 -10.90
C GLU A 568 -14.73 -8.01 -10.58
N ASP A 569 -14.83 -7.60 -9.30
CA ASP A 569 -14.39 -6.28 -8.85
C ASP A 569 -12.90 -6.07 -9.14
N CYS A 570 -12.05 -7.04 -8.81
CA CYS A 570 -10.63 -6.93 -9.11
C CYS A 570 -10.35 -6.83 -10.61
N ARG A 571 -11.04 -7.62 -11.45
CA ARG A 571 -10.91 -7.49 -12.92
C ARG A 571 -11.38 -6.13 -13.40
N ARG A 572 -12.48 -5.61 -12.85
CA ARG A 572 -13.03 -4.30 -13.18
C ARG A 572 -12.06 -3.20 -12.80
N VAL A 573 -11.46 -3.22 -11.61
CA VAL A 573 -10.45 -2.20 -11.24
C VAL A 573 -9.29 -2.18 -12.22
N TRP A 574 -8.73 -3.34 -12.55
CA TRP A 574 -7.63 -3.39 -13.53
C TRP A 574 -8.06 -2.96 -14.94
N SER A 575 -9.32 -3.18 -15.31
CA SER A 575 -9.90 -2.70 -16.57
C SER A 575 -10.12 -1.18 -16.59
N GLN A 576 -10.64 -0.61 -15.51
CA GLN A 576 -11.08 0.78 -15.44
C GLN A 576 -10.00 1.75 -14.97
N SER A 577 -9.00 1.25 -14.24
CA SER A 577 -7.92 2.05 -13.66
C SER A 577 -6.52 1.58 -14.06
N GLY A 578 -6.39 0.46 -14.77
CA GLY A 578 -5.09 -0.07 -15.22
C GLY A 578 -4.43 0.76 -16.33
N ALA A 579 -3.23 0.35 -16.76
CA ALA A 579 -2.44 1.07 -17.76
C ALA A 579 -3.14 1.28 -19.12
N ALA A 580 -4.15 0.47 -19.45
CA ALA A 580 -4.92 0.58 -20.69
C ALA A 580 -6.23 1.40 -20.54
N ALA A 581 -6.53 1.89 -19.32
CA ALA A 581 -7.72 2.67 -19.06
C ALA A 581 -7.62 4.09 -19.63
N PRO A 582 -8.76 4.77 -19.87
CA PRO A 582 -8.78 6.17 -20.30
C PRO A 582 -8.05 7.10 -19.32
N LEU A 583 -8.13 6.79 -18.02
CA LEU A 583 -7.37 7.44 -16.95
C LEU A 583 -6.63 6.36 -16.15
N PRO A 584 -5.35 6.10 -16.47
CA PRO A 584 -4.58 5.09 -15.76
C PRO A 584 -4.21 5.61 -14.35
N LEU A 585 -4.90 5.08 -13.34
CA LEU A 585 -4.64 5.35 -11.92
C LEU A 585 -3.72 4.30 -11.28
N ILE A 586 -3.56 3.15 -11.92
CA ILE A 586 -2.74 2.03 -11.45
C ILE A 586 -1.50 1.92 -12.31
N GLN A 587 -0.35 2.07 -11.67
CA GLN A 587 0.94 1.75 -12.24
C GLN A 587 1.32 0.32 -11.87
N GLU A 588 1.59 -0.53 -12.86
CA GLU A 588 2.18 -1.84 -12.60
C GLU A 588 3.61 -1.65 -12.07
N VAL A 589 3.91 -2.32 -10.96
CA VAL A 589 5.21 -2.30 -10.29
C VAL A 589 5.70 -3.73 -10.11
N ALA A 590 7.03 -3.91 -10.10
CA ALA A 590 7.63 -5.20 -9.82
C ALA A 590 7.13 -5.74 -8.47
N SER A 591 6.84 -7.03 -8.42
CA SER A 591 6.43 -7.72 -7.18
C SER A 591 7.57 -7.87 -6.18
N GLY A 592 8.82 -7.68 -6.62
CA GLY A 592 10.01 -7.65 -5.77
C GLY A 592 10.29 -6.27 -5.18
N LEU A 593 10.98 -6.24 -4.04
CA LEU A 593 11.43 -5.03 -3.35
C LEU A 593 12.13 -4.07 -4.34
N PRO A 594 11.72 -2.80 -4.45
CA PRO A 594 12.53 -1.83 -5.14
C PRO A 594 13.89 -1.73 -4.44
N LYS A 595 14.96 -1.98 -5.18
CA LYS A 595 16.32 -1.56 -4.82
C LYS A 595 16.25 -0.05 -4.53
N GLN A 596 16.50 0.34 -3.28
CA GLN A 596 16.57 1.72 -2.79
C GLN A 596 15.22 2.47 -2.61
N LEU A 597 14.62 2.32 -1.43
CA LEU A 597 13.96 3.43 -0.73
C LEU A 597 14.41 3.42 0.73
N LEU A 598 15.68 3.74 0.95
CA LEU A 598 16.13 4.30 2.22
C LEU A 598 15.58 5.72 2.27
N VAL A 599 14.43 5.91 2.92
CA VAL A 599 14.13 7.21 3.51
C VAL A 599 14.66 7.14 4.93
N GLU A 600 15.77 7.84 5.13
CA GLU A 600 16.36 8.13 6.43
C GLU A 600 15.25 8.57 7.39
N SER A 601 15.16 7.87 8.51
CA SER A 601 14.49 8.43 9.68
C SER A 601 15.26 9.71 10.05
N PRO A 602 14.59 10.84 10.36
CA PRO A 602 15.30 11.93 11.00
C PRO A 602 15.85 11.37 12.31
N SER A 603 17.18 11.41 12.45
CA SER A 603 17.86 11.10 13.69
C SER A 603 17.26 11.95 14.80
N SER A 604 16.64 11.31 15.77
CA SER A 604 16.66 11.81 17.14
C SER A 604 18.12 11.82 17.58
N ASP A 605 18.74 12.99 17.61
CA ASP A 605 19.64 13.49 18.66
C ASP A 605 20.36 14.76 18.14
N ASP A 606 20.31 15.81 18.99
CA ASP A 606 20.79 17.21 18.89
C ASP A 606 19.92 18.25 18.15
#